data_AF-A0A139AEE8-F1
#
_entry.id   AF-A0A139AEE8-F1
#
_cell.length_a   1.000
_cell.length_b   1.000
_cell.length_c   1.000
_cell.angle_alpha   90.00
_cell.angle_beta   90.00
_cell.angle_gamma   90.00
#
_symmetry.space_group_name_H-M   'P 1'
#
loop_
_entity.id
_entity.type
_entity.pdbx_description
1 polymer ?
#
loop_
_entity_poly.entity_id
_entity_poly.type
_entity_poly.pdbx_seq_one_letter_code
_entity_poly.pdbx_strand_id
1 'polypeptide(L)' 'MDKNPDPRLPRFFPLRLNACTVESDAYLGCFTASAKPNGDPDVARKAYYDCERFLGPYKKCMERELAKRAKV' A
#
# COMPACT_ATOMS: atom_id res chain seq x y z
N MET A 1 26.26 4.38 1.24
CA MET A 1 25.08 5.27 1.23
C MET A 1 23.90 4.36 0.94
N ASP A 2 23.45 3.62 1.95
CA ASP A 2 22.62 2.45 1.75
C ASP A 2 21.21 2.74 2.22
N LYS A 3 20.49 3.50 1.39
CA LYS A 3 19.06 3.73 1.56
C LYS A 3 18.37 3.69 0.21
N ASN A 4 18.46 2.56 -0.47
CA ASN A 4 17.30 2.13 -1.24
C ASN A 4 16.53 1.19 -0.31
N PRO A 5 15.59 1.70 0.54
CA PRO A 5 14.76 0.80 1.31
C PRO A 5 14.06 -0.08 0.30
N ASP A 6 14.34 -1.38 0.32
CA ASP A 6 13.61 -2.35 -0.49
C ASP A 6 12.12 -2.01 -0.32
N PRO A 7 11.39 -1.71 -1.40
CA PRO A 7 10.04 -1.16 -1.32
C PRO A 7 9.10 -2.21 -0.76
N ARG A 8 9.06 -2.28 0.56
CA ARG A 8 8.22 -3.22 1.29
C ARG A 8 6.85 -2.61 1.41
N LEU A 9 5.90 -3.29 0.78
CA LEU A 9 4.49 -3.09 1.04
C LEU A 9 4.24 -3.20 2.56
N PRO A 10 3.37 -2.36 3.12
CA PRO A 10 3.04 -2.47 4.53
C PRO A 10 2.46 -3.85 4.83
N ARG A 11 2.66 -4.35 6.07
CA ARG A 11 2.25 -5.71 6.47
C ARG A 11 0.76 -6.01 6.29
N PHE A 12 -0.06 -4.97 6.28
CA PHE A 12 -1.50 -5.06 6.07
C PHE A 12 -1.90 -4.93 4.61
N PHE A 13 -0.98 -4.74 3.66
CA PHE A 13 -1.34 -4.81 2.24
C PHE A 13 -1.74 -6.24 1.85
N PRO A 14 -2.74 -6.47 0.98
CA PRO A 14 -3.59 -5.50 0.26
C PRO A 14 -4.94 -5.24 0.97
N LEU A 15 -4.96 -5.22 2.30
CA LEU A 15 -6.19 -5.10 3.08
C LEU A 15 -6.87 -3.75 2.86
N ARG A 16 -8.20 -3.79 2.79
CA ARG A 16 -9.08 -2.63 2.61
C ARG A 16 -10.04 -2.56 3.79
N LEU A 17 -9.89 -1.53 4.62
CA LEU A 17 -10.82 -1.27 5.73
C LEU A 17 -11.91 -0.31 5.27
N ASN A 18 -13.17 -0.57 5.65
CA ASN A 18 -14.30 0.31 5.31
C ASN A 18 -14.05 1.78 5.73
N ALA A 19 -13.41 1.98 6.89
CA ALA A 19 -13.05 3.30 7.41
C ALA A 19 -11.90 4.00 6.66
N CYS A 20 -11.20 3.28 5.77
CA CYS A 20 -10.08 3.77 4.94
C CYS A 20 -10.33 3.53 3.45
N THR A 21 -11.60 3.45 3.04
CA THR A 21 -11.98 3.04 1.68
C THR A 21 -11.38 3.96 0.63
N VAL A 22 -11.43 5.29 0.86
CA VAL A 22 -10.94 6.29 -0.10
C VAL A 22 -9.43 6.17 -0.31
N GLU A 23 -8.65 6.07 0.77
CA GLU A 23 -7.20 5.95 0.70
C GLU A 23 -6.77 4.58 0.16
N SER A 24 -7.50 3.52 0.52
CA SER A 24 -7.27 2.17 0.01
C SER A 24 -7.54 2.08 -1.48
N ASP A 25 -8.63 2.67 -1.97
CA ASP A 25 -8.95 2.66 -3.40
C ASP A 25 -7.93 3.43 -4.23
N ALA A 26 -7.48 4.58 -3.72
CA ALA A 26 -6.44 5.37 -4.39
C ALA A 26 -5.14 4.56 -4.55
N TYR A 27 -4.65 3.94 -3.47
CA TYR A 27 -3.41 3.17 -3.52
C TYR A 27 -3.57 1.84 -4.27
N LEU A 28 -4.54 1.02 -3.88
CA LEU A 28 -4.76 -0.31 -4.48
C LEU A 28 -5.19 -0.21 -5.94
N GLY A 29 -5.98 0.79 -6.31
CA GLY A 29 -6.36 1.04 -7.70
C GLY A 29 -5.16 1.38 -8.58
N CYS A 30 -4.30 2.30 -8.11
CA CYS A 30 -3.05 2.62 -8.80
C CYS A 30 -2.14 1.39 -8.89
N PHE A 31 -1.93 0.69 -7.76
CA PHE A 31 -1.04 -0.46 -7.70
C PHE A 31 -1.52 -1.57 -8.63
N THR A 32 -2.81 -1.89 -8.64
CA THR A 32 -3.38 -2.94 -9.50
C THR A 32 -3.35 -2.57 -10.99
N ALA A 33 -3.42 -1.28 -11.32
CA ALA A 33 -3.28 -0.82 -12.69
C ALA A 33 -1.81 -0.93 -13.17
N SER A 34 -0.86 -0.54 -12.32
CA SER A 34 0.57 -0.53 -12.65
C SER A 34 1.25 -1.90 -12.48
N ALA A 35 0.70 -2.80 -11.66
CA ALA A 35 1.27 -4.13 -11.39
C ALA A 35 0.89 -5.18 -12.45
N LYS A 36 0.50 -4.74 -13.66
CA LYS A 36 0.18 -5.63 -14.78
C LYS A 36 1.38 -5.78 -15.72
N PRO A 37 1.73 -7.01 -16.15
CA PRO A 37 1.09 -8.29 -15.84
C PRO A 37 1.37 -8.76 -14.39
N ASN A 38 0.37 -9.40 -13.77
CA ASN A 38 0.47 -9.88 -12.39
C ASN A 38 1.50 -11.02 -12.27
N GLY A 39 2.19 -11.10 -11.13
CA GLY A 39 3.09 -12.20 -10.81
C GLY A 39 4.58 -11.92 -11.05
N ASP A 40 4.91 -10.77 -11.64
CA ASP A 40 6.30 -10.30 -11.79
C ASP A 40 6.68 -9.38 -10.61
N PRO A 41 7.72 -9.73 -9.81
CA PRO A 41 8.14 -8.95 -8.67
C PRO A 41 8.76 -7.59 -9.04
N ASP A 42 9.39 -7.47 -10.21
CA ASP A 42 9.97 -6.21 -10.68
C ASP A 42 8.87 -5.26 -11.16
N VAL A 43 7.81 -5.79 -11.76
CA VAL A 43 6.61 -5.01 -12.11
C VAL A 43 5.88 -4.54 -10.85
N ALA A 44 5.73 -5.40 -9.84
CA ALA A 44 5.15 -5.01 -8.55
C ALA A 44 5.99 -3.94 -7.82
N ARG A 45 7.33 -4.05 -7.91
CA ARG A 45 8.26 -3.06 -7.39
C ARG A 45 8.12 -1.71 -8.11
N LYS A 46 8.02 -1.72 -9.43
CA LYS A 46 7.77 -0.50 -10.21
C LYS A 46 6.41 0.12 -9.86
N ALA A 47 5.37 -0.70 -9.75
CA ALA A 47 4.04 -0.24 -9.34
C ALA A 47 4.03 0.39 -7.94
N TYR A 48 4.84 -0.11 -7.01
CA TYR A 48 5.03 0.51 -5.70
C TYR A 48 5.53 1.96 -5.85
N TYR A 49 6.61 2.17 -6.62
CA TYR A 49 7.20 3.51 -6.78
C TYR A 49 6.27 4.45 -7.57
N ASP A 50 5.62 3.95 -8.63
CA ASP A 50 4.67 4.73 -9.44
C ASP A 50 3.47 5.21 -8.59
N CYS A 51 3.11 4.45 -7.54
CA CYS A 51 1.96 4.72 -6.67
C CYS A 51 2.34 5.23 -5.28
N GLU A 52 3.61 5.56 -5.03
CA GLU A 52 4.13 5.95 -3.71
C GLU A 52 3.37 7.14 -3.10
N ARG A 53 2.94 8.09 -3.95
CA ARG A 53 2.15 9.26 -3.53
C ARG A 53 0.86 8.91 -2.78
N PHE A 54 0.26 7.75 -3.05
CA PHE A 54 -0.97 7.30 -2.39
C PHE A 54 -0.69 6.42 -1.17
N LEU A 55 0.55 5.94 -1.01
CA LEU A 55 0.92 5.01 0.04
C LEU A 55 0.91 5.66 1.44
N GLY A 56 1.31 6.93 1.53
CA GLY A 56 1.33 7.66 2.81
C GLY A 56 -0.06 7.76 3.47
N PRO A 57 -1.08 8.29 2.78
CA PRO A 57 -2.46 8.34 3.27
C PRO A 57 -3.02 6.95 3.61
N TYR A 58 -2.78 5.96 2.74
CA TYR A 58 -3.20 4.58 2.96
C TYR A 58 -2.59 4.01 4.24
N LYS A 59 -1.26 4.10 4.41
CA LYS A 59 -0.57 3.62 5.62
C LYS A 59 -1.12 4.28 6.88
N LYS A 60 -1.24 5.61 6.88
CA LYS A 60 -1.69 6.38 8.05
C LYS A 60 -3.10 6.00 8.48
N CYS A 61 -4.02 5.82 7.54
CA CYS A 61 -5.38 5.41 7.87
C CYS A 61 -5.41 3.97 8.41
N MET A 62 -4.74 3.04 7.71
CA MET A 62 -4.71 1.63 8.09
C MET A 62 -4.08 1.42 9.46
N GLU A 63 -2.94 2.04 9.74
CA GLU A 63 -2.26 1.97 11.05
C GLU A 63 -3.17 2.49 12.17
N ARG A 64 -3.87 3.62 11.94
CA ARG A 64 -4.81 4.18 12.92
C ARG A 64 -5.94 3.22 13.23
N GLU A 65 -6.58 2.65 12.21
CA GLU A 65 -7.74 1.76 12.40
C GLU A 65 -7.35 0.38 12.95
N LEU A 66 -6.19 -0.16 12.54
CA LEU A 66 -5.66 -1.40 13.11
C LEU A 66 -5.23 -1.21 14.57
N ALA A 67 -4.61 -0.08 14.91
CA ALA A 67 -4.26 0.23 16.30
C ALA A 67 -5.50 0.37 17.20
N LYS A 68 -6.62 0.90 16.68
CA LYS A 68 -7.89 0.91 17.41
C LYS A 68 -8.41 -0.51 17.67
N ARG A 69 -8.34 -1.39 16.67
CA ARG A 69 -8.82 -2.78 16.77
C ARG A 69 -7.94 -3.66 17.65
N ALA A 70 -6.63 -3.41 17.70
CA ALA A 70 -5.70 -4.17 18.52
C ALA A 70 -5.75 -3.81 20.02
N LYS A 71 -6.43 -2.71 20.38
CA LYS A 71 -6.66 -2.29 21.77
C LYS A 71 -7.99 -2.82 22.35
N VAL A 72 -8.74 -3.57 21.56
CA VAL A 72 -9.99 -4.24 21.95
C VAL A 72 -9.68 -5.69 22.29
#